data_AF-A0A495ZG48-F1
#
_entry.id   AF-A0A495ZG48-F1
#
_cell.length_a   1.000
_cell.length_b   1.000
_cell.length_c   1.000
_cell.angle_alpha   90.00
_cell.angle_beta   90.00
_cell.angle_gamma   90.00
#
_symmetry.space_group_name_H-M   'P 1'
#
loop_
_entity.id
_entity.type
_entity.pdbx_description
1 polymer ?
#
loop_
_entity_poly.entity_id
_entity_poly.type
_entity_poly.pdbx_seq_one_letter_code
_entity_poly.pdbx_strand_id
1 'polypeptide(L)'
;MKPKAVVSCRIALLSVLIAVSATLAWGQETTLPNEKLASIFPNAANFVEKKAELTAEKVDSIEAEIGAKLRPEDLKPTFYIAVNESNTPMGLALFLAVRGPSGVISGGVGLDMTGKVVKVAVHKHREVAGIAEDEFLKQFSGKGIEDKFKVGEDVKSFDGAQAASQAVALLPQKTLAISYALFLKRPAKAEEEVPEMIEPEDLKEVMAMMKDEYDLIQAYFEKGAESKDNDKAAAVQAAKQLGKYTELIDYFEPPKNPNETEEYTYFQQQFHSAINEFAQSLEAEGISEKTQKQWQGIIDVVEKAHLRFSVEEIDLDEDLN
;
A
#
# COMPACT_ATOMS: atom_id res chain seq x y z
N MET A 1 60.82 67.16 45.20
CA MET A 1 60.53 65.98 46.05
C MET A 1 59.03 65.67 45.98
N LYS A 2 58.70 64.38 45.87
CA LYS A 2 57.39 63.69 45.62
C LYS A 2 56.17 64.34 46.31
N PRO A 3 54.94 64.24 45.75
CA PRO A 3 54.14 62.99 45.69
C PRO A 3 53.24 62.90 44.41
N LYS A 4 52.46 61.87 44.07
CA LYS A 4 51.71 60.85 44.81
C LYS A 4 51.63 59.55 44.00
N ALA A 5 51.59 58.43 44.72
CA ALA A 5 51.27 57.11 44.21
C ALA A 5 49.78 57.01 43.87
N VAL A 6 49.46 56.37 42.75
CA VAL A 6 48.11 55.89 42.44
C VAL A 6 48.17 54.37 42.49
N VAL A 7 47.44 53.82 43.47
CA VAL A 7 47.17 52.39 43.62
C VAL A 7 46.26 51.95 42.49
N SER A 8 46.76 51.10 41.60
CA SER A 8 45.96 50.49 40.53
C SER A 8 45.38 49.17 41.03
N CYS A 9 44.13 49.23 41.47
CA CYS A 9 43.27 48.08 41.66
C CYS A 9 42.53 47.84 40.35
N ARG A 10 42.84 46.75 39.63
CA ARG A 10 42.02 46.28 38.51
C ARG A 10 41.85 44.77 38.57
N ILE A 11 40.77 44.43 39.28
CA ILE A 11 39.80 43.36 39.05
C ILE A 11 40.08 42.55 37.77
N ALA A 12 40.41 41.27 37.95
CA ALA A 12 40.40 40.27 36.90
C ALA A 12 38.94 39.99 36.49
N LEU A 13 38.56 40.39 35.27
CA LEU A 13 37.28 40.03 34.67
C LEU A 13 37.48 38.74 33.86
N LEU A 14 37.07 37.62 34.44
CA LEU A 14 37.00 36.33 33.77
C LEU A 14 35.87 36.40 32.72
N SER A 15 36.23 36.63 31.47
CA SER A 15 35.29 36.67 30.36
C SER A 15 35.14 35.25 29.81
N VAL A 16 34.09 34.55 30.24
CA VAL A 16 33.69 33.28 29.64
C VAL A 16 33.05 33.60 28.28
N LEU A 17 33.83 33.46 27.20
CA LEU A 17 33.28 33.41 25.85
C LEU A 17 32.56 32.08 25.69
N ILE A 18 31.23 32.08 25.84
CA ILE A 18 30.38 31.04 25.28
C ILE A 18 30.32 31.34 23.78
N ALA A 19 31.23 30.72 23.01
CA ALA A 19 31.08 30.63 21.58
C ALA A 19 29.86 29.72 21.33
N VAL A 20 28.69 30.33 21.17
CA VAL A 20 27.54 29.65 20.58
C VAL A 20 27.94 29.37 19.14
N SER A 21 28.46 28.18 18.91
CA SER A 21 28.57 27.62 17.58
C SER A 21 27.14 27.48 17.07
N ALA A 22 26.66 28.49 16.34
CA ALA A 22 25.58 28.30 15.40
C ALA A 22 26.12 27.28 14.39
N THR A 23 25.90 25.99 14.65
CA THR A 23 25.96 24.99 13.61
C THR A 23 24.87 25.41 12.63
N LEU A 24 25.28 26.16 11.61
CA LEU A 24 24.61 26.18 10.34
C LEU A 24 24.61 24.72 9.91
N ALA A 25 23.54 24.02 10.30
CA ALA A 25 23.15 22.80 9.64
C ALA A 25 23.00 23.20 8.19
N TRP A 26 24.01 22.86 7.38
CA TRP A 26 23.85 22.76 5.95
C TRP A 26 22.84 21.64 5.74
N GLY A 27 21.56 21.98 5.87
CA GLY A 27 20.48 21.21 5.29
C GLY A 27 20.83 21.12 3.81
N GLN A 28 21.29 19.95 3.39
CA GLN A 28 21.34 19.61 1.98
C GLN A 28 19.88 19.57 1.54
N GLU A 29 19.34 20.74 1.16
CA GLU A 29 18.14 20.86 0.35
C GLU A 29 18.43 20.11 -0.95
N THR A 30 18.15 18.82 -0.94
CA THR A 30 17.90 18.04 -2.15
C THR A 30 16.48 18.38 -2.60
N THR A 31 16.17 19.68 -2.70
CA THR A 31 14.87 20.19 -3.09
C THR A 31 14.74 19.99 -4.59
N LEU A 32 13.74 19.21 -4.96
CA LEU A 32 13.35 19.09 -6.34
C LEU A 32 12.92 20.50 -6.81
N PRO A 33 13.36 20.98 -8.00
CA PRO A 33 13.16 22.40 -8.35
C PRO A 33 11.67 22.79 -8.31
N ASN A 34 11.34 23.87 -7.61
CA ASN A 34 9.98 24.42 -7.51
C ASN A 34 9.28 24.54 -8.87
N GLU A 35 10.03 24.80 -9.95
CA GLU A 35 9.52 24.85 -11.32
C GLU A 35 8.79 23.56 -11.75
N LYS A 36 9.32 22.38 -11.40
CA LYS A 36 8.71 21.09 -11.76
C LYS A 36 7.45 20.79 -10.96
N LEU A 37 7.41 21.24 -9.71
CA LEU A 37 6.22 21.12 -8.86
C LEU A 37 5.12 22.08 -9.31
N ALA A 38 5.50 23.33 -9.64
CA ALA A 38 4.59 24.34 -10.17
C ALA A 38 4.02 23.95 -11.55
N SER A 39 4.75 23.19 -12.37
CA SER A 39 4.22 22.72 -13.65
C SER A 39 3.08 21.69 -13.49
N ILE A 40 3.02 21.00 -12.35
CA ILE A 40 1.99 20.02 -11.98
C ILE A 40 0.85 20.69 -11.21
N PHE A 41 1.17 21.50 -10.19
CA PHE A 41 0.21 22.22 -9.37
C PHE A 41 0.47 23.74 -9.44
N PRO A 42 0.02 24.41 -10.51
CA PRO A 42 0.31 25.84 -10.73
C PRO A 42 -0.35 26.77 -9.71
N ASN A 43 -1.39 26.29 -9.02
CA ASN A 43 -2.14 27.06 -8.02
C ASN A 43 -1.73 26.73 -6.57
N ALA A 44 -0.67 25.93 -6.37
CA ALA A 44 -0.16 25.64 -5.05
C ALA A 44 0.61 26.85 -4.50
N ALA A 45 0.34 27.19 -3.23
CA ALA A 45 1.10 28.22 -2.52
C ALA A 45 2.42 27.65 -1.98
N ASN A 46 2.43 26.38 -1.56
CA ASN A 46 3.61 25.70 -1.04
C ASN A 46 3.52 24.17 -1.25
N PHE A 47 4.62 23.48 -0.98
CA PHE A 47 4.73 22.02 -1.02
C PHE A 47 5.31 21.49 0.29
N VAL A 48 4.69 20.45 0.84
CA VAL A 48 5.18 19.74 2.02
C VAL A 48 5.77 18.41 1.59
N GLU A 49 7.05 18.18 1.93
CA GLU A 49 7.70 16.89 1.66
C GLU A 49 7.28 15.83 2.69
N LYS A 50 6.91 14.65 2.20
CA LYS A 50 6.65 13.46 3.02
C LYS A 50 7.44 12.28 2.47
N LYS A 51 8.38 11.78 3.26
CA LYS A 51 9.18 10.59 2.92
C LYS A 51 8.48 9.34 3.44
N ALA A 52 8.56 8.27 2.69
CA ALA A 52 8.06 6.96 3.09
C ALA A 52 9.01 5.85 2.63
N GLU A 53 8.76 4.63 3.09
CA GLU A 53 9.48 3.43 2.72
C GLU A 53 8.48 2.30 2.46
N LEU A 54 8.68 1.56 1.37
CA LEU A 54 7.87 0.40 1.02
C LEU A 54 8.42 -0.85 1.71
N THR A 55 7.55 -1.65 2.32
CA THR A 55 7.89 -2.99 2.80
C THR A 55 7.99 -3.96 1.63
N ALA A 56 8.66 -5.10 1.82
CA ALA A 56 8.79 -6.13 0.79
C ALA A 56 7.42 -6.59 0.25
N GLU A 57 6.45 -6.83 1.15
CA GLU A 57 5.08 -7.21 0.77
C GLU A 57 4.41 -6.17 -0.13
N LYS A 58 4.56 -4.87 0.19
CA LYS A 58 4.01 -3.79 -0.65
C LYS A 58 4.70 -3.72 -2.00
N VAL A 59 6.01 -3.97 -2.04
CA VAL A 59 6.77 -4.04 -3.30
C VAL A 59 6.22 -5.17 -4.17
N ASP A 60 6.10 -6.38 -3.61
CA ASP A 60 5.63 -7.55 -4.35
C ASP A 60 4.20 -7.35 -4.88
N SER A 61 3.30 -6.80 -4.06
CA SER A 61 1.94 -6.46 -4.47
C SER A 61 1.90 -5.43 -5.60
N ILE A 62 2.66 -4.33 -5.48
CA ILE A 62 2.73 -3.29 -6.51
C ILE A 62 3.28 -3.86 -7.82
N GLU A 63 4.38 -4.61 -7.77
CA GLU A 63 5.03 -5.16 -8.96
C GLU A 63 4.16 -6.19 -9.68
N ALA A 64 3.42 -7.01 -8.94
CA ALA A 64 2.45 -7.94 -9.48
C ALA A 64 1.31 -7.21 -10.21
N GLU A 65 0.79 -6.14 -9.61
CA GLU A 65 -0.31 -5.34 -10.18
C GLU A 65 0.09 -4.60 -11.46
N ILE A 66 1.24 -3.92 -11.44
CA ILE A 66 1.68 -3.12 -12.60
C ILE A 66 2.41 -3.96 -13.66
N GLY A 67 2.73 -5.22 -13.37
CA GLY A 67 3.48 -6.11 -14.25
C GLY A 67 4.91 -5.63 -14.55
N ALA A 68 5.50 -4.83 -13.65
CA ALA A 68 6.81 -4.23 -13.84
C ALA A 68 7.55 -4.06 -12.51
N LYS A 69 8.87 -4.19 -12.53
CA LYS A 69 9.71 -4.03 -11.34
C LYS A 69 9.82 -2.56 -10.90
N LEU A 70 9.75 -2.35 -9.59
CA LEU A 70 10.13 -1.11 -8.95
C LEU A 70 11.64 -0.99 -8.96
N ARG A 71 12.12 0.24 -9.07
CA ARG A 71 13.55 0.51 -8.95
C ARG A 71 13.94 0.70 -7.49
N PRO A 72 15.22 0.55 -7.12
CA PRO A 72 15.68 0.83 -5.77
C PRO A 72 15.29 2.24 -5.27
N GLU A 73 15.23 3.22 -6.16
CA GLU A 73 14.83 4.59 -5.80
C GLU A 73 13.32 4.73 -5.58
N ASP A 74 12.51 3.85 -6.17
CA ASP A 74 11.05 3.83 -5.98
C ASP A 74 10.67 3.30 -4.57
N LEU A 75 11.58 2.59 -3.89
CA LEU A 75 11.35 1.98 -2.56
C LEU A 75 11.29 2.99 -1.42
N LYS A 76 11.91 4.16 -1.60
CA LYS A 76 11.94 5.25 -0.61
C LYS A 76 11.37 6.54 -1.22
N PRO A 77 10.08 6.55 -1.59
CA PRO A 77 9.49 7.66 -2.30
C PRO A 77 9.45 8.93 -1.42
N THR A 78 9.70 10.08 -2.06
CA THR A 78 9.45 11.40 -1.49
C THR A 78 8.24 12.00 -2.19
N PHE A 79 7.17 12.20 -1.42
CA PHE A 79 5.93 12.80 -1.87
C PHE A 79 5.96 14.29 -1.61
N TYR A 80 5.42 15.06 -2.55
CA TYR A 80 5.29 16.51 -2.43
C TYR A 80 3.82 16.87 -2.37
N ILE A 81 3.32 17.19 -1.18
CA ILE A 81 1.92 17.52 -0.95
C ILE A 81 1.72 19.00 -1.28
N ALA A 82 0.95 19.28 -2.32
CA ALA A 82 0.60 20.63 -2.72
C ALA A 82 -0.43 21.21 -1.75
N VAL A 83 -0.20 22.42 -1.24
CA VAL A 83 -1.15 23.14 -0.36
C VAL A 83 -1.49 24.51 -0.92
N ASN A 84 -2.73 24.95 -0.72
CA ASN A 84 -3.17 26.29 -1.08
C ASN A 84 -2.73 27.34 -0.03
N GLU A 85 -3.07 28.62 -0.23
CA GLU A 85 -2.74 29.71 0.70
C GLU A 85 -3.30 29.52 2.12
N SER A 86 -4.36 28.72 2.26
CA SER A 86 -4.98 28.36 3.55
C SER A 86 -4.40 27.06 4.15
N ASN A 87 -3.26 26.58 3.65
CA ASN A 87 -2.63 25.30 4.03
C ASN A 87 -3.52 24.06 3.85
N THR A 88 -4.53 24.14 2.98
CA THR A 88 -5.38 22.98 2.66
C THR A 88 -4.72 22.12 1.57
N PRO A 89 -4.57 20.80 1.77
CA PRO A 89 -4.05 19.90 0.75
C PRO A 89 -4.87 19.91 -0.53
N MET A 90 -4.19 20.01 -1.67
CA MET A 90 -4.78 20.02 -3.02
C MET A 90 -4.52 18.71 -3.77
N GLY A 91 -3.49 17.98 -3.35
CA GLY A 91 -3.03 16.77 -3.99
C GLY A 91 -1.59 16.44 -3.59
N LEU A 92 -1.05 15.41 -4.22
CA LEU A 92 0.35 15.00 -4.05
C LEU A 92 1.03 14.88 -5.42
N ALA A 93 2.33 15.14 -5.47
CA ALA A 93 3.18 14.80 -6.60
C ALA A 93 4.23 13.77 -6.20
N LEU A 94 4.54 12.87 -7.13
CA LEU A 94 5.63 11.92 -7.02
C LEU A 94 6.48 11.98 -8.30
N PHE A 95 7.81 11.97 -8.13
CA PHE A 95 8.76 11.97 -9.23
C PHE A 95 9.42 10.62 -9.34
N LEU A 96 9.27 10.00 -10.50
CA LEU A 96 9.70 8.63 -10.78
C LEU A 96 10.48 8.59 -12.08
N ALA A 97 11.09 7.43 -12.33
CA ALA A 97 11.71 7.18 -13.61
C ALA A 97 11.49 5.75 -14.08
N VAL A 98 11.28 5.61 -15.38
CA VAL A 98 10.95 4.37 -16.08
C VAL A 98 11.97 4.10 -17.18
N ARG A 99 12.07 2.86 -17.65
CA ARG A 99 12.98 2.49 -18.74
C ARG A 99 12.20 2.40 -20.05
N GLY A 100 12.54 3.27 -20.99
CA GLY A 100 12.09 3.21 -22.38
C GLY A 100 13.15 2.60 -23.32
N PRO A 101 12.82 2.47 -24.62
CA PRO A 101 13.72 1.92 -25.64
C PRO A 101 15.08 2.64 -25.74
N SER A 102 15.09 3.95 -25.58
CA SER A 102 16.25 4.83 -25.76
C SER A 102 16.91 5.23 -24.43
N GLY A 103 16.42 4.68 -23.31
CA GLY A 103 17.01 4.85 -21.98
C GLY A 103 16.01 5.24 -20.91
N VAL A 104 16.50 5.91 -19.87
CA VAL A 104 15.67 6.31 -18.73
C VAL A 104 14.82 7.52 -19.10
N ILE A 105 13.52 7.43 -18.79
CA ILE A 105 12.54 8.52 -18.86
C ILE A 105 12.24 8.93 -17.42
N SER A 106 12.54 10.17 -17.04
CA SER A 106 12.15 10.71 -15.74
C SER A 106 10.96 11.65 -15.87
N GLY A 107 10.05 11.58 -14.92
CA GLY A 107 8.80 12.34 -14.95
C GLY A 107 8.27 12.60 -13.55
N GLY A 108 7.23 13.43 -13.50
CA GLY A 108 6.46 13.71 -12.29
C GLY A 108 4.99 13.47 -12.58
N VAL A 109 4.27 12.95 -11.59
CA VAL A 109 2.84 12.71 -11.68
C VAL A 109 2.18 13.34 -10.47
N GLY A 110 1.18 14.17 -10.71
CA GLY A 110 0.31 14.73 -9.68
C GLY A 110 -0.98 13.94 -9.57
N LEU A 111 -1.39 13.62 -8.35
CA LEU A 111 -2.71 13.10 -8.01
C LEU A 111 -3.50 14.14 -7.21
N ASP A 112 -4.81 14.26 -7.44
CA ASP A 112 -5.69 15.04 -6.58
C ASP A 112 -6.01 14.31 -5.27
N MET A 113 -6.79 14.96 -4.41
CA MET A 113 -7.22 14.39 -3.12
C MET A 113 -8.15 13.18 -3.24
N THR A 114 -8.67 12.88 -4.44
CA THR A 114 -9.47 11.68 -4.73
C THR A 114 -8.65 10.53 -5.32
N GLY A 115 -7.34 10.73 -5.48
CA GLY A 115 -6.44 9.74 -6.08
C GLY A 115 -6.50 9.67 -7.59
N LYS A 116 -7.03 10.71 -8.27
CA LYS A 116 -7.04 10.80 -9.73
C LYS A 116 -5.85 11.60 -10.24
N VAL A 117 -5.32 11.18 -11.38
CA VAL A 117 -4.19 11.87 -12.03
C VAL A 117 -4.62 13.26 -12.48
N VAL A 118 -3.97 14.30 -11.97
CA VAL A 118 -4.17 15.67 -12.44
C VAL A 118 -3.30 15.93 -13.65
N LYS A 119 -2.01 15.56 -13.57
CA LYS A 119 -1.04 15.81 -14.62
C LYS A 119 0.10 14.81 -14.59
N VAL A 120 0.56 14.43 -15.77
CA VAL A 120 1.82 13.73 -16.00
C VAL A 120 2.76 14.70 -16.71
N ALA A 121 4.01 14.78 -16.27
CA ALA A 121 5.06 15.58 -16.88
C ALA A 121 6.29 14.72 -17.12
N VAL A 122 6.85 14.77 -18.33
CA VAL A 122 8.11 14.11 -18.68
C VAL A 122 9.23 15.16 -18.69
N HIS A 123 10.30 14.94 -17.92
CA HIS A 123 11.36 15.92 -17.68
C HIS A 123 12.67 15.62 -18.40
N LYS A 124 13.12 14.36 -18.40
CA LYS A 124 14.35 13.95 -19.09
C LYS A 124 14.10 12.62 -19.78
N HIS A 125 14.36 12.55 -21.07
CA HIS A 125 14.28 11.32 -21.86
C HIS A 125 15.18 11.42 -23.09
N ARG A 126 15.33 10.29 -23.79
CA ARG A 126 16.01 10.19 -25.09
C ARG A 126 15.12 9.63 -26.20
N GLU A 127 13.84 9.42 -25.89
CA GLU A 127 12.83 9.00 -26.86
C GLU A 127 12.44 10.13 -27.82
N VAL A 128 11.55 9.84 -28.77
CA VAL A 128 10.93 10.85 -29.63
C VAL A 128 10.25 11.95 -28.80
N ALA A 129 10.40 13.21 -29.20
CA ALA A 129 9.92 14.37 -28.43
C ALA A 129 8.41 14.30 -28.10
N GLY A 130 7.61 13.77 -29.04
CA GLY A 130 6.16 13.71 -28.93
C GLY A 130 5.60 12.95 -27.71
N ILE A 131 6.38 12.05 -27.10
CA ILE A 131 5.95 11.35 -25.88
C ILE A 131 5.98 12.23 -24.62
N ALA A 132 6.60 13.42 -24.70
CA ALA A 132 6.65 14.40 -23.62
C ALA A 132 5.69 15.59 -23.84
N GLU A 133 5.01 15.63 -24.99
CA GLU A 133 4.11 16.73 -25.35
C GLU A 133 2.76 16.61 -24.62
N ASP A 134 2.18 17.76 -24.27
CA ASP A 134 0.90 17.84 -23.56
C ASP A 134 -0.24 17.11 -24.30
N GLU A 135 -0.21 17.10 -25.64
CA GLU A 135 -1.21 16.39 -26.45
C GLU A 135 -1.22 14.88 -26.16
N PHE A 136 -0.05 14.28 -25.96
CA PHE A 136 0.06 12.87 -25.61
C PHE A 136 -0.22 12.64 -24.12
N LEU A 137 0.34 13.48 -23.23
CA LEU A 137 0.29 13.28 -21.78
C LEU A 137 -1.09 13.56 -21.16
N LYS A 138 -1.92 14.43 -21.76
CA LYS A 138 -3.27 14.72 -21.26
C LYS A 138 -4.21 13.51 -21.22
N GLN A 139 -3.88 12.45 -21.95
CA GLN A 139 -4.64 11.18 -21.95
C GLN A 139 -4.66 10.50 -20.58
N PHE A 140 -3.71 10.84 -19.70
CA PHE A 140 -3.63 10.28 -18.36
C PHE A 140 -4.46 11.05 -17.34
N SER A 141 -4.84 12.30 -17.62
CA SER A 141 -5.60 13.13 -16.68
C SER A 141 -6.98 12.52 -16.39
N GLY A 142 -7.37 12.50 -15.12
CA GLY A 142 -8.61 11.93 -14.61
C GLY A 142 -8.56 10.43 -14.31
N LYS A 143 -7.54 9.70 -14.79
CA LYS A 143 -7.39 8.27 -14.51
C LYS A 143 -7.08 8.02 -13.03
N GLY A 144 -7.67 6.98 -12.46
CA GLY A 144 -7.42 6.48 -11.10
C GLY A 144 -6.80 5.07 -11.10
N ILE A 145 -6.71 4.47 -9.91
CA ILE A 145 -6.06 3.16 -9.70
C ILE A 145 -6.77 2.01 -10.43
N GLU A 146 -8.06 2.14 -10.72
CA GLU A 146 -8.85 1.10 -11.40
C GLU A 146 -8.83 1.22 -12.92
N ASP A 147 -8.37 2.38 -13.43
CA ASP A 147 -8.29 2.61 -14.86
C ASP A 147 -7.13 1.81 -15.45
N LYS A 148 -7.38 1.27 -16.64
CA LYS A 148 -6.33 0.62 -17.42
C LYS A 148 -5.50 1.66 -18.19
N PHE A 149 -4.24 1.32 -18.41
CA PHE A 149 -3.25 2.15 -19.10
C PHE A 149 -2.61 1.42 -20.29
N LYS A 150 -3.29 0.42 -20.84
CA LYS A 150 -2.71 -0.40 -21.92
C LYS A 150 -2.64 0.43 -23.19
N VAL A 151 -1.42 0.73 -23.62
CA VAL A 151 -1.18 1.51 -24.84
C VAL A 151 -1.62 0.73 -26.07
N GLY A 152 -2.40 1.38 -26.93
CA GLY A 152 -3.09 0.78 -28.07
C GLY A 152 -4.55 0.40 -27.80
N GLU A 153 -4.95 0.38 -26.53
CA GLU A 153 -6.33 0.08 -26.09
C GLU A 153 -6.90 1.24 -25.29
N ASP A 154 -6.35 1.52 -24.10
CA ASP A 154 -6.85 2.55 -23.17
C ASP A 154 -6.13 3.90 -23.33
N VAL A 155 -4.96 3.88 -23.96
CA VAL A 155 -4.11 5.05 -24.20
C VAL A 155 -3.62 4.98 -25.64
N LYS A 156 -3.81 6.05 -26.42
CA LYS A 156 -3.31 6.11 -27.79
C LYS A 156 -1.79 6.18 -27.76
N SER A 157 -1.13 5.30 -28.52
CA SER A 157 0.30 5.39 -28.76
C SER A 157 0.66 6.67 -29.49
N PHE A 158 1.83 7.23 -29.20
CA PHE A 158 2.46 8.18 -30.12
C PHE A 158 2.93 7.43 -31.37
N ASP A 159 2.74 8.04 -32.55
CA ASP A 159 2.99 7.39 -33.84
C ASP A 159 4.46 6.95 -33.96
N GLY A 160 4.68 5.68 -34.31
CA GLY A 160 6.00 5.09 -34.42
C GLY A 160 6.74 4.87 -33.08
N ALA A 161 6.09 5.11 -31.93
CA ALA A 161 6.74 5.10 -30.62
C ALA A 161 5.93 4.33 -29.55
N GLN A 162 5.38 3.16 -29.92
CA GLN A 162 4.55 2.35 -29.02
C GLN A 162 5.27 1.90 -27.75
N ALA A 163 6.50 1.39 -27.86
CA ALA A 163 7.26 0.95 -26.68
C ALA A 163 7.64 2.12 -25.75
N ALA A 164 7.96 3.29 -26.30
CA ALA A 164 8.19 4.50 -25.51
C ALA A 164 6.90 4.99 -24.84
N SER A 165 5.77 4.93 -25.54
CA SER A 165 4.45 5.26 -25.01
C SER A 165 4.06 4.33 -23.84
N GLN A 166 4.33 3.03 -23.96
CA GLN A 166 4.13 2.05 -22.89
C GLN A 166 4.99 2.37 -21.67
N ALA A 167 6.27 2.73 -21.88
CA ALA A 167 7.13 3.14 -20.79
C ALA A 167 6.58 4.39 -20.07
N VAL A 168 6.12 5.41 -20.81
CA VAL A 168 5.53 6.61 -20.20
C VAL A 168 4.26 6.29 -19.42
N ALA A 169 3.41 5.39 -19.91
CA ALA A 169 2.19 4.96 -19.22
C ALA A 169 2.47 4.31 -17.84
N LEU A 170 3.66 3.74 -17.63
CA LEU A 170 4.08 3.23 -16.32
C LEU A 170 4.30 4.34 -15.27
N LEU A 171 4.55 5.60 -15.66
CA LEU A 171 4.72 6.69 -14.71
C LEU A 171 3.47 6.88 -13.84
N PRO A 172 2.27 7.15 -14.40
CA PRO A 172 1.07 7.28 -13.59
C PRO A 172 0.65 5.97 -12.91
N GLN A 173 0.83 4.81 -13.56
CA GLN A 173 0.54 3.51 -12.92
C GLN A 173 1.36 3.29 -11.65
N LYS A 174 2.68 3.51 -11.71
CA LYS A 174 3.55 3.42 -10.53
C LYS A 174 3.13 4.42 -9.46
N THR A 175 2.88 5.67 -9.84
CA THR A 175 2.48 6.70 -8.87
C THR A 175 1.18 6.34 -8.15
N LEU A 176 0.17 5.85 -8.88
CA LEU A 176 -1.08 5.39 -8.29
C LEU A 176 -0.81 4.22 -7.35
N ALA A 177 -0.21 3.13 -7.82
CA ALA A 177 0.02 1.93 -7.02
C ALA A 177 0.82 2.23 -5.72
N ILE A 178 1.91 3.00 -5.83
CA ILE A 178 2.72 3.42 -4.67
C ILE A 178 1.91 4.30 -3.71
N SER A 179 1.12 5.24 -4.22
CA SER A 179 0.32 6.15 -3.38
C SER A 179 -0.79 5.41 -2.63
N TYR A 180 -1.46 4.46 -3.28
CA TYR A 180 -2.48 3.62 -2.64
C TYR A 180 -1.88 2.63 -1.62
N ALA A 181 -0.73 2.05 -1.91
CA ALA A 181 -0.06 1.17 -0.94
C ALA A 181 0.40 1.89 0.34
N LEU A 182 0.60 3.21 0.29
CA LEU A 182 1.16 3.98 1.41
C LEU A 182 0.17 4.90 2.12
N PHE A 183 -0.78 5.51 1.40
CA PHE A 183 -1.60 6.59 1.96
C PHE A 183 -3.06 6.57 1.57
N LEU A 184 -3.41 6.09 0.37
CA LEU A 184 -4.76 6.17 -0.14
C LEU A 184 -5.47 4.82 0.04
N LYS A 185 -6.66 4.82 0.65
CA LYS A 185 -7.54 3.65 0.62
C LYS A 185 -8.02 3.47 -0.82
N ARG A 186 -7.94 2.24 -1.36
CA ARG A 186 -8.51 1.93 -2.68
C ARG A 186 -10.00 2.30 -2.67
N PRO A 187 -10.53 2.95 -3.72
CA PRO A 187 -11.98 2.97 -3.88
C PRO A 187 -12.42 1.50 -3.87
N ALA A 188 -13.49 1.20 -3.13
CA ALA A 188 -14.10 -0.11 -3.21
C ALA A 188 -14.44 -0.32 -4.69
N LYS A 189 -13.69 -1.21 -5.33
CA LYS A 189 -13.95 -1.60 -6.71
C LYS A 189 -15.39 -2.01 -6.80
N ALA A 190 -16.05 -1.66 -7.90
CA ALA A 190 -17.36 -2.19 -8.26
C ALA A 190 -17.21 -3.71 -8.52
N GLU A 191 -16.86 -4.43 -7.48
CA GLU A 191 -17.12 -5.84 -7.29
C GLU A 191 -18.58 -5.91 -6.82
N GLU A 192 -19.30 -6.82 -7.46
CA GLU A 192 -20.72 -7.13 -7.26
C GLU A 192 -21.15 -6.93 -5.81
N GLU A 193 -22.30 -6.27 -5.59
CA GLU A 193 -22.87 -5.91 -4.28
C GLU A 193 -22.59 -6.98 -3.21
N VAL A 194 -21.51 -6.76 -2.44
CA VAL A 194 -21.23 -7.49 -1.21
C VAL A 194 -21.98 -6.75 -0.10
N PRO A 195 -22.77 -7.45 0.74
CA PRO A 195 -23.46 -6.83 1.86
C PRO A 195 -22.48 -6.02 2.73
N GLU A 196 -22.95 -4.88 3.22
CA GLU A 196 -22.26 -3.97 4.13
C GLU A 196 -21.53 -4.77 5.23
N MET A 197 -20.19 -4.68 5.26
CA MET A 197 -19.37 -5.41 6.22
C MET A 197 -19.68 -4.89 7.61
N ILE A 198 -20.31 -5.71 8.45
CA ILE A 198 -20.52 -5.43 9.87
C ILE A 198 -19.14 -5.35 10.51
N GLU A 199 -18.77 -4.21 11.09
CA GLU A 199 -17.55 -4.09 11.91
C GLU A 199 -17.77 -4.89 13.20
N PRO A 200 -17.05 -5.99 13.44
CA PRO A 200 -17.25 -6.80 14.64
C PRO A 200 -16.77 -6.06 15.89
N GLU A 201 -17.57 -6.08 16.95
CA GLU A 201 -17.26 -5.46 18.23
C GLU A 201 -16.17 -6.23 18.99
N ASP A 202 -16.10 -7.56 18.81
CA ASP A 202 -15.14 -8.43 19.48
C ASP A 202 -14.72 -9.66 18.64
N LEU A 203 -13.74 -10.42 19.17
CA LEU A 203 -13.23 -11.63 18.54
C LEU A 203 -14.29 -12.74 18.44
N LYS A 204 -15.27 -12.77 19.36
CA LYS A 204 -16.34 -13.78 19.35
C LYS A 204 -17.24 -13.57 18.12
N GLU A 205 -17.53 -12.32 17.77
CA GLU A 205 -18.28 -11.98 16.55
C GLU A 205 -17.52 -12.36 15.28
N VAL A 206 -16.20 -12.14 15.24
CA VAL A 206 -15.37 -12.61 14.11
C VAL A 206 -15.45 -14.13 13.95
N MET A 207 -15.34 -14.87 15.06
CA MET A 207 -15.42 -16.33 15.03
C MET A 207 -16.79 -16.83 14.60
N ALA A 208 -17.87 -16.16 15.00
CA ALA A 208 -19.23 -16.49 14.56
C ALA A 208 -19.39 -16.27 13.04
N MET A 209 -18.91 -15.13 12.51
CA MET A 209 -18.93 -14.86 11.07
C MET A 209 -18.10 -15.87 10.28
N MET A 210 -16.94 -16.29 10.81
CA MET A 210 -16.12 -17.32 10.19
C MET A 210 -16.81 -18.69 10.18
N LYS A 211 -17.62 -19.01 11.20
CA LYS A 211 -18.34 -20.26 11.27
C LYS A 211 -19.34 -20.41 10.12
N ASP A 212 -20.09 -19.36 9.81
CA ASP A 212 -21.08 -19.38 8.72
C ASP A 212 -20.42 -19.71 7.38
N GLU A 213 -19.26 -19.11 7.10
CA GLU A 213 -18.51 -19.37 5.87
C GLU A 213 -17.86 -20.75 5.85
N TYR A 214 -17.38 -21.22 7.00
CA TYR A 214 -16.88 -22.59 7.17
C TYR A 214 -17.98 -23.62 6.84
N ASP A 215 -19.19 -23.44 7.38
CA ASP A 215 -20.33 -24.35 7.16
C ASP A 215 -20.69 -24.44 5.66
N LEU A 216 -20.61 -23.32 4.93
CA LEU A 216 -20.85 -23.29 3.47
C LEU A 216 -19.81 -24.10 2.69
N ILE A 217 -18.53 -23.99 3.06
CA ILE A 217 -17.44 -24.74 2.42
C ILE A 217 -17.56 -26.23 2.76
N GLN A 218 -17.87 -26.58 4.01
CA GLN A 218 -18.07 -27.96 4.42
C GLN A 218 -19.24 -28.60 3.65
N ALA A 219 -20.39 -27.91 3.58
CA ALA A 219 -21.55 -28.39 2.84
C ALA A 219 -21.23 -28.63 1.35
N TYR A 220 -20.37 -27.79 0.76
CA TYR A 220 -19.89 -27.99 -0.62
C TYR A 220 -19.10 -29.28 -0.77
N PHE A 221 -18.17 -29.58 0.14
CA PHE A 221 -17.41 -30.84 0.11
C PHE A 221 -18.28 -32.07 0.38
N GLU A 222 -19.23 -31.99 1.32
CA GLU A 222 -20.13 -33.10 1.66
C GLU A 222 -21.06 -33.49 0.52
N LYS A 223 -21.56 -32.50 -0.24
CA LYS A 223 -22.41 -32.73 -1.41
C LYS A 223 -21.64 -33.39 -2.56
N GLY A 224 -20.33 -33.16 -2.66
CA GLY A 224 -19.47 -33.75 -3.68
C GLY A 224 -19.63 -33.15 -5.08
N ALA A 225 -18.62 -33.36 -5.93
CA ALA A 225 -18.49 -32.68 -7.22
C ALA A 225 -19.62 -32.97 -8.21
N GLU A 226 -20.27 -34.13 -8.07
CA GLU A 226 -21.30 -34.62 -8.98
C GLU A 226 -22.73 -34.22 -8.57
N SER A 227 -22.92 -33.62 -7.40
CA SER A 227 -24.24 -33.19 -6.94
C SER A 227 -24.75 -32.00 -7.76
N LYS A 228 -26.02 -32.05 -8.15
CA LYS A 228 -26.70 -30.95 -8.87
C LYS A 228 -26.98 -29.74 -7.99
N ASP A 229 -26.98 -29.93 -6.68
CA ASP A 229 -27.20 -28.89 -5.67
C ASP A 229 -25.87 -28.36 -5.11
N ASN A 230 -24.77 -28.63 -5.82
CA ASN A 230 -23.43 -28.23 -5.45
C ASN A 230 -23.13 -26.80 -5.97
N ASP A 231 -23.03 -25.84 -5.05
CA ASP A 231 -22.79 -24.44 -5.40
C ASP A 231 -21.32 -24.08 -5.18
N LYS A 232 -20.51 -24.35 -6.22
CA LYS A 232 -19.09 -23.97 -6.24
C LYS A 232 -18.89 -22.47 -6.07
N ALA A 233 -19.78 -21.65 -6.62
CA ALA A 233 -19.63 -20.20 -6.53
C ALA A 233 -19.80 -19.74 -5.09
N ALA A 234 -20.81 -20.24 -4.38
CA ALA A 234 -21.01 -19.95 -2.96
C ALA A 234 -19.81 -20.39 -2.11
N ALA A 235 -19.29 -21.61 -2.33
CA ALA A 235 -18.12 -22.10 -1.58
C ALA A 235 -16.84 -21.29 -1.84
N VAL A 236 -16.63 -20.82 -3.08
CA VAL A 236 -15.51 -19.95 -3.43
C VAL A 236 -15.66 -18.58 -2.77
N GLN A 237 -16.87 -18.01 -2.77
CA GLN A 237 -17.12 -16.74 -2.09
C GLN A 237 -16.91 -16.87 -0.58
N ALA A 238 -17.40 -17.95 0.03
CA ALA A 238 -17.18 -18.25 1.43
C ALA A 238 -15.69 -18.38 1.78
N ALA A 239 -14.90 -19.09 0.95
CA ALA A 239 -13.46 -19.21 1.15
C ALA A 239 -12.73 -17.86 1.05
N LYS A 240 -13.14 -16.99 0.12
CA LYS A 240 -12.60 -15.62 0.01
C LYS A 240 -13.00 -14.77 1.22
N GLN A 241 -14.22 -14.93 1.71
CA GLN A 241 -14.74 -14.17 2.85
C GLN A 241 -14.07 -14.60 4.16
N LEU A 242 -13.82 -15.90 4.37
CA LEU A 242 -12.95 -16.40 5.44
C LEU A 242 -11.58 -15.72 5.42
N GLY A 243 -10.96 -15.61 4.24
CA GLY A 243 -9.68 -14.93 4.07
C GLY A 243 -9.72 -13.49 4.60
N LYS A 244 -10.80 -12.75 4.32
CA LYS A 244 -10.98 -11.39 4.86
C LYS A 244 -11.18 -11.39 6.38
N TYR A 245 -11.94 -12.33 6.93
CA TYR A 245 -12.14 -12.40 8.38
C TYR A 245 -10.85 -12.72 9.12
N THR A 246 -9.93 -13.48 8.53
CA THR A 246 -8.61 -13.69 9.15
C THR A 246 -7.82 -12.39 9.34
N GLU A 247 -7.99 -11.39 8.46
CA GLU A 247 -7.37 -10.08 8.61
C GLU A 247 -7.97 -9.29 9.78
N LEU A 248 -9.23 -9.57 10.15
CA LEU A 248 -9.87 -8.92 11.30
C LEU A 248 -9.31 -9.43 12.63
N ILE A 249 -8.80 -10.67 12.68
CA ILE A 249 -8.24 -11.26 13.91
C ILE A 249 -7.04 -10.44 14.41
N ASP A 250 -6.25 -9.85 13.52
CA ASP A 250 -5.06 -9.04 13.87
C ASP A 250 -5.40 -7.78 14.68
N TYR A 251 -6.66 -7.34 14.69
CA TYR A 251 -7.11 -6.18 15.43
C TYR A 251 -7.50 -6.47 16.89
N PHE A 252 -7.61 -7.74 17.27
CA PHE A 252 -7.97 -8.15 18.63
C PHE A 252 -6.71 -8.51 19.42
N GLU A 253 -6.67 -8.13 20.71
CA GLU A 253 -5.52 -8.44 21.56
C GLU A 253 -5.33 -9.97 21.65
N PRO A 254 -4.09 -10.48 21.50
CA PRO A 254 -3.82 -11.90 21.69
C PRO A 254 -4.22 -12.32 23.11
N PRO A 255 -4.67 -13.58 23.30
CA PRO A 255 -5.01 -14.09 24.63
C PRO A 255 -3.83 -13.89 25.58
N LYS A 256 -4.13 -13.53 26.84
CA LYS A 256 -3.24 -12.92 27.85
C LYS A 256 -1.96 -13.71 28.15
N ASN A 257 -0.95 -13.69 27.27
CA ASN A 257 0.38 -14.19 27.56
C ASN A 257 1.45 -13.66 26.57
N PRO A 258 2.35 -12.74 26.96
CA PRO A 258 3.32 -12.12 26.05
C PRO A 258 4.38 -13.09 25.49
N ASN A 259 4.57 -14.27 26.10
CA ASN A 259 5.48 -15.30 25.59
C ASN A 259 4.86 -16.16 24.48
N GLU A 260 3.55 -16.07 24.27
CA GLU A 260 2.79 -16.86 23.31
C GLU A 260 2.38 -16.03 22.08
N THR A 261 2.64 -14.72 22.08
CA THR A 261 2.31 -13.79 21.00
C THR A 261 3.02 -14.16 19.69
N GLU A 262 4.31 -14.51 19.72
CA GLU A 262 5.04 -14.91 18.50
C GLU A 262 4.49 -16.21 17.90
N GLU A 263 4.12 -17.18 18.73
CA GLU A 263 3.50 -18.42 18.28
C GLU A 263 2.08 -18.18 17.75
N TYR A 264 1.30 -17.32 18.41
CA TYR A 264 -0.04 -16.93 17.98
C TYR A 264 -0.02 -16.26 16.60
N THR A 265 0.87 -15.26 16.41
CA THR A 265 1.07 -14.62 15.11
C THR A 265 1.52 -15.62 14.04
N TYR A 266 2.36 -16.60 14.39
CA TYR A 266 2.75 -17.65 13.46
C TYR A 266 1.54 -18.48 12.99
N PHE A 267 0.67 -18.92 13.90
CA PHE A 267 -0.54 -19.67 13.54
C PHE A 267 -1.53 -18.84 12.72
N GLN A 268 -1.72 -17.56 13.05
CA GLN A 268 -2.55 -16.64 12.27
C GLN A 268 -2.04 -16.51 10.82
N GLN A 269 -0.74 -16.29 10.63
CA GLN A 269 -0.14 -16.18 9.29
C GLN A 269 -0.25 -17.47 8.49
N GLN A 270 -0.01 -18.62 9.12
CA GLN A 270 -0.18 -19.94 8.47
C GLN A 270 -1.63 -20.13 8.03
N PHE A 271 -2.59 -19.80 8.88
CA PHE A 271 -4.00 -19.93 8.60
C PHE A 271 -4.47 -18.98 7.47
N HIS A 272 -4.11 -17.70 7.54
CA HIS A 272 -4.40 -16.71 6.50
C HIS A 272 -3.85 -17.14 5.13
N SER A 273 -2.58 -17.53 5.07
CA SER A 273 -1.95 -18.00 3.82
C SER A 273 -2.65 -19.25 3.27
N ALA A 274 -2.96 -20.21 4.14
CA ALA A 274 -3.60 -21.47 3.74
C ALA A 274 -5.01 -21.24 3.16
N ILE A 275 -5.82 -20.36 3.77
CA ILE A 275 -7.16 -20.02 3.27
C ILE A 275 -7.09 -19.33 1.90
N ASN A 276 -6.17 -18.39 1.72
CA ASN A 276 -6.05 -17.67 0.44
C ASN A 276 -5.60 -18.60 -0.70
N GLU A 277 -4.64 -19.48 -0.45
CA GLU A 277 -4.22 -20.49 -1.43
C GLU A 277 -5.33 -21.50 -1.74
N PHE A 278 -6.09 -21.88 -0.71
CA PHE A 278 -7.25 -22.76 -0.84
C PHE A 278 -8.33 -22.10 -1.70
N ALA A 279 -8.73 -20.85 -1.43
CA ALA A 279 -9.76 -20.14 -2.18
C ALA A 279 -9.41 -20.05 -3.68
N GLN A 280 -8.15 -19.73 -4.02
CA GLN A 280 -7.68 -19.69 -5.41
C GLN A 280 -7.74 -21.07 -6.08
N SER A 281 -7.34 -22.13 -5.36
CA SER A 281 -7.36 -23.49 -5.88
C SER A 281 -8.79 -24.02 -6.03
N LEU A 282 -9.67 -23.70 -5.09
CA LEU A 282 -11.10 -24.02 -5.13
C LEU A 282 -11.77 -23.35 -6.31
N GLU A 283 -11.47 -22.08 -6.57
CA GLU A 283 -11.98 -21.34 -7.73
C GLU A 283 -11.54 -21.97 -9.04
N ALA A 284 -10.25 -22.30 -9.17
CA ALA A 284 -9.70 -22.89 -10.37
C ALA A 284 -10.21 -24.31 -10.63
N GLU A 285 -10.18 -25.17 -9.61
CA GLU A 285 -10.29 -26.62 -9.78
C GLU A 285 -11.60 -27.20 -9.21
N GLY A 286 -12.29 -26.50 -8.32
CA GLY A 286 -13.42 -27.04 -7.57
C GLY A 286 -12.97 -28.12 -6.58
N ILE A 287 -13.77 -29.18 -6.41
CA ILE A 287 -13.38 -30.33 -5.57
C ILE A 287 -12.32 -31.15 -6.32
N SER A 288 -11.11 -31.19 -5.78
CA SER A 288 -9.99 -31.98 -6.28
C SER A 288 -9.20 -32.56 -5.10
N GLU A 289 -8.33 -33.53 -5.36
CA GLU A 289 -7.42 -34.08 -4.32
C GLU A 289 -6.59 -32.96 -3.67
N LYS A 290 -6.19 -31.96 -4.46
CA LYS A 290 -5.45 -30.78 -3.99
C LYS A 290 -6.30 -29.93 -3.05
N THR A 291 -7.52 -29.56 -3.44
CA THR A 291 -8.37 -28.69 -2.62
C THR A 291 -8.86 -29.38 -1.35
N GLN A 292 -9.10 -30.70 -1.40
CA GLN A 292 -9.38 -31.51 -0.21
C GLN A 292 -8.19 -31.54 0.76
N LYS A 293 -6.97 -31.71 0.24
CA LYS A 293 -5.75 -31.71 1.06
C LYS A 293 -5.48 -30.33 1.68
N GLN A 294 -5.70 -29.26 0.93
CA GLN A 294 -5.59 -27.89 1.44
C GLN A 294 -6.62 -27.63 2.54
N TRP A 295 -7.87 -28.04 2.33
CA TRP A 295 -8.93 -27.92 3.33
C TRP A 295 -8.59 -28.66 4.62
N GLN A 296 -8.14 -29.91 4.54
CA GLN A 296 -7.70 -30.66 5.71
C GLN A 296 -6.52 -29.97 6.41
N GLY A 297 -5.56 -29.42 5.64
CA GLY A 297 -4.44 -28.68 6.21
C GLY A 297 -4.87 -27.42 6.98
N ILE A 298 -5.93 -26.74 6.53
CA ILE A 298 -6.53 -25.60 7.23
C ILE A 298 -7.12 -26.07 8.57
N ILE A 299 -7.91 -27.15 8.56
CA ILE A 299 -8.51 -27.74 9.77
C ILE A 299 -7.40 -28.10 10.77
N ASP A 300 -6.34 -28.77 10.31
CA ASP A 300 -5.21 -29.16 11.18
C ASP A 300 -4.51 -27.94 11.83
N VAL A 301 -4.43 -26.81 11.14
CA VAL A 301 -3.86 -25.56 11.69
C VAL A 301 -4.78 -24.98 12.76
N VAL A 302 -6.09 -24.96 12.51
CA VAL A 302 -7.09 -24.47 13.47
C VAL A 302 -7.11 -25.35 14.72
N GLU A 303 -7.13 -26.67 14.57
CA GLU A 303 -7.10 -27.60 15.71
C GLU A 303 -5.83 -27.43 16.55
N LYS A 304 -4.66 -27.29 15.91
CA LYS A 304 -3.39 -27.04 16.63
C LYS A 304 -3.41 -25.71 17.35
N ALA A 305 -3.94 -24.66 16.73
CA ALA A 305 -4.07 -23.35 17.36
C ALA A 305 -5.05 -23.42 18.54
N HIS A 306 -6.18 -24.10 18.39
CA HIS A 306 -7.15 -24.31 19.46
C HIS A 306 -6.50 -25.04 20.65
N LEU A 307 -5.92 -26.22 20.43
CA LEU A 307 -5.23 -26.99 21.48
C LEU A 307 -4.11 -26.21 22.18
N ARG A 308 -3.47 -25.27 21.47
CA ARG A 308 -2.36 -24.46 21.99
C ARG A 308 -2.84 -23.27 22.82
N PHE A 309 -3.94 -22.63 22.44
CA PHE A 309 -4.37 -21.35 23.00
C PHE A 309 -5.70 -21.40 23.76
N SER A 310 -6.44 -22.52 23.75
CA SER A 310 -7.62 -22.73 24.58
C SER A 310 -7.20 -23.09 26.01
N VAL A 311 -7.26 -22.11 26.94
CA VAL A 311 -7.07 -22.38 28.38
C VAL A 311 -8.35 -22.92 29.03
N GLU A 312 -9.50 -22.73 28.38
CA GLU A 312 -10.78 -23.41 28.62
C GLU A 312 -11.29 -23.94 27.28
N GLU A 313 -11.83 -25.17 27.23
CA GLU A 313 -12.52 -25.71 26.06
C GLU A 313 -13.63 -24.72 25.68
N ILE A 314 -13.48 -24.04 24.53
CA ILE A 314 -14.64 -23.41 23.89
C ILE A 314 -15.42 -24.58 23.30
N ASP A 315 -16.40 -25.07 24.06
CA ASP A 315 -17.36 -26.04 23.57
C ASP A 315 -18.27 -25.34 22.55
N LEU A 316 -17.94 -25.51 21.27
CA LEU A 316 -18.68 -24.92 20.16
C LEU A 316 -20.13 -25.43 20.07
N ASP A 317 -20.48 -26.50 20.79
CA ASP A 317 -21.83 -27.06 20.84
C ASP A 317 -22.66 -26.51 22.02
N GLU A 318 -22.04 -26.05 23.13
CA GLU A 318 -22.75 -25.48 24.29
C GLU A 318 -22.89 -23.94 24.25
N ASP A 319 -21.93 -23.21 23.69
CA ASP A 319 -21.91 -21.72 23.76
C ASP A 319 -22.70 -20.99 22.65
N LEU A 320 -23.40 -21.74 21.78
CA LEU A 320 -24.16 -21.22 20.63
C LEU A 320 -25.68 -21.51 20.67
N ASN A 321 -26.24 -21.85 21.84
CA ASN A 321 -27.70 -21.89 22.06
C ASN A 321 -28.24 -20.65 22.79
#